data_AF-A0A4D4KNR3-F1
#
_entry.id   AF-A0A4D4KNR3-F1
#
_cell.length_a   1.000
_cell.length_b   1.000
_cell.length_c   1.000
_cell.angle_alpha   90.00
_cell.angle_beta   90.00
_cell.angle_gamma   90.00
#
_symmetry.space_group_name_H-M   'P 1'
#
loop_
_entity.id
_entity.type
_entity.pdbx_description
1 polymer ?
#
loop_
_entity_poly.entity_id
_entity_poly.type
_entity_poly.pdbx_seq_one_letter_code
_entity_poly.pdbx_strand_id
1 'polypeptide(L)'
;MAGNTVLFAVREHPGDDTVGAEQLRRIRKELEAGGLVVRWAGTGADARTVLRTEAGLAAALVDWGLGSRGGADGGPGGPPRHEPDGEPGGEPGGAAVLRQAGRRFQNLPVFLIAADESLEELPLWVSETVVGYVWPTEDTAAFIAGRISSAARAYREAVLPPFFKALRRFDDTHEYSWHTPAHSGGVAFLKSPVGRAFHDYFGERLFRSDLSISVEALGSLFEHTGPIGDAERNAARVFGADLTYFVLHGDSTCDRLVGHFSVTRDEIALVDRNCHKSVLHGLVVSGARPVYLIPTRNGYGLSGPLPRTRSRRARWPPGSRETR
;
A
#
# COMPACT_ATOMS: atom_id res chain seq x y z
N MET A 1 3.38 -8.06 12.00
CA MET A 1 3.23 -9.12 10.99
C MET A 1 2.48 -8.54 9.80
N ALA A 2 3.10 -8.47 8.63
CA ALA A 2 2.49 -7.90 7.42
C ALA A 2 1.74 -9.00 6.65
N GLY A 3 0.45 -8.73 6.42
CA GLY A 3 -0.57 -9.50 5.70
C GLY A 3 -0.31 -10.98 5.44
N ASN A 4 -0.91 -11.86 6.24
CA ASN A 4 -0.93 -13.31 6.06
C ASN A 4 -2.36 -13.86 6.04
N THR A 5 -3.36 -12.99 5.85
CA THR A 5 -4.76 -13.39 5.91
C THR A 5 -5.27 -13.82 4.54
N VAL A 6 -5.96 -14.95 4.47
CA VAL A 6 -6.73 -15.38 3.30
C VAL A 6 -8.21 -15.23 3.60
N LEU A 7 -8.92 -14.45 2.81
CA LEU A 7 -10.37 -14.30 2.94
C LEU A 7 -11.06 -15.52 2.32
N PHE A 8 -11.90 -16.21 3.08
CA PHE A 8 -12.85 -17.20 2.57
C PHE A 8 -14.24 -16.54 2.52
N ALA A 9 -14.63 -16.05 1.35
CA ALA A 9 -15.94 -15.50 1.07
C ALA A 9 -16.82 -16.59 0.45
N VAL A 10 -17.35 -17.47 1.29
CA VAL A 10 -17.98 -18.74 0.91
C VAL A 10 -19.30 -18.91 1.66
N ARG A 11 -20.26 -19.65 1.09
CA ARG A 11 -21.60 -19.80 1.67
C ARG A 11 -21.62 -20.73 2.88
N GLU A 12 -20.85 -21.81 2.81
CA GLU A 12 -20.71 -22.78 3.89
C GLU A 12 -20.12 -22.10 5.12
N HIS A 13 -20.60 -22.43 6.31
CA HIS A 13 -20.02 -21.99 7.56
C HIS A 13 -19.10 -23.08 8.12
N PRO A 14 -18.03 -22.74 8.89
CA PRO A 14 -17.13 -23.76 9.47
C PRO A 14 -17.82 -24.75 10.42
N GLY A 15 -19.00 -24.39 10.93
CA GLY A 15 -19.79 -25.22 11.83
C GLY A 15 -20.75 -26.16 11.12
N ASP A 16 -20.90 -26.05 9.79
CA ASP A 16 -21.86 -26.86 9.04
C ASP A 16 -21.36 -28.31 8.91
N ASP A 17 -22.29 -29.25 9.03
CA ASP A 17 -22.03 -30.70 8.88
C ASP A 17 -22.27 -31.13 7.42
N THR A 18 -21.61 -30.45 6.49
CA THR A 18 -21.64 -30.76 5.06
C THR A 18 -20.26 -31.16 4.55
N VAL A 19 -20.22 -31.97 3.49
CA VAL A 19 -18.96 -32.40 2.86
C VAL A 19 -18.17 -31.18 2.35
N GLY A 20 -18.85 -30.18 1.78
CA GLY A 20 -18.22 -28.93 1.34
C GLY A 20 -17.58 -28.15 2.50
N ALA A 21 -18.29 -27.99 3.61
CA ALA A 21 -17.76 -27.35 4.81
C ALA A 21 -16.59 -28.13 5.43
N GLU A 22 -16.63 -29.47 5.40
CA GLU A 22 -15.51 -30.30 5.83
C GLU A 22 -14.26 -30.08 4.95
N GLN A 23 -14.42 -30.05 3.62
CA GLN A 23 -13.30 -29.80 2.71
C GLN A 23 -12.70 -28.41 2.89
N LEU A 24 -13.52 -27.36 3.03
CA LEU A 24 -13.03 -26.01 3.30
C LEU A 24 -12.29 -25.92 4.64
N ARG A 25 -12.73 -26.66 5.67
CA ARG A 25 -11.99 -26.79 6.95
C ARG A 25 -10.64 -27.48 6.76
N ARG A 26 -10.55 -28.51 5.92
CA ARG A 26 -9.28 -29.18 5.60
C ARG A 26 -8.33 -28.23 4.86
N ILE A 27 -8.81 -27.48 3.86
CA ILE A 27 -8.01 -26.47 3.14
C ILE A 27 -7.50 -25.41 4.14
N ARG A 28 -8.37 -24.91 5.03
CA ARG A 28 -7.97 -23.98 6.08
C ARG A 28 -6.85 -24.53 6.96
N LYS A 29 -6.95 -25.79 7.41
CA LYS A 29 -5.93 -26.43 8.24
C LYS A 29 -4.56 -26.46 7.55
N GLU A 30 -4.54 -26.78 6.26
CA GLU A 30 -3.31 -26.77 5.46
C GLU A 30 -2.72 -25.35 5.29
N LEU A 31 -3.57 -24.34 5.06
CA LEU A 31 -3.14 -22.93 5.02
C LEU A 31 -2.56 -22.45 6.36
N GLU A 32 -3.21 -22.81 7.47
CA GLU A 32 -2.77 -22.47 8.83
C GLU A 32 -1.47 -23.17 9.22
N ALA A 33 -1.28 -24.43 8.81
CA ALA A 33 -0.01 -25.13 8.93
C ALA A 33 1.13 -24.44 8.16
N GLY A 34 0.80 -23.75 7.05
CA GLY A 34 1.72 -22.90 6.29
C GLY A 34 1.93 -21.49 6.84
N GLY A 35 1.33 -21.14 7.99
CA GLY A 35 1.48 -19.83 8.65
C GLY A 35 0.56 -18.72 8.10
N LEU A 36 -0.42 -19.07 7.28
CA LEU A 36 -1.49 -18.16 6.86
C LEU A 36 -2.64 -18.20 7.86
N VAL A 37 -3.43 -17.13 7.93
CA VAL A 37 -4.62 -17.04 8.77
C VAL A 37 -5.84 -17.00 7.86
N VAL A 38 -6.86 -17.80 8.13
CA VAL A 38 -8.09 -17.77 7.32
C VAL A 38 -9.14 -16.89 8.00
N ARG A 39 -9.67 -15.92 7.25
CA ARG A 39 -10.79 -15.07 7.68
C ARG A 39 -12.05 -15.49 6.93
N TRP A 40 -13.04 -16.02 7.65
CA TRP A 40 -14.28 -16.49 7.06
C TRP A 40 -15.32 -15.38 6.96
N ALA A 41 -16.07 -15.36 5.85
CA ALA A 41 -17.21 -14.48 5.63
C ALA A 41 -18.32 -15.24 4.90
N GLY A 42 -19.42 -15.50 5.59
CA GLY A 42 -20.56 -16.30 5.09
C GLY A 42 -21.46 -15.55 4.10
N THR A 43 -21.35 -14.22 4.04
CA THR A 43 -22.19 -13.37 3.20
C THR A 43 -21.35 -12.42 2.35
N GLY A 44 -21.89 -11.99 1.21
CA GLY A 44 -21.24 -10.98 0.38
C GLY A 44 -21.04 -9.65 1.12
N ALA A 45 -21.95 -9.29 2.03
CA ALA A 45 -21.82 -8.10 2.86
C ALA A 45 -20.66 -8.20 3.85
N ASP A 46 -20.49 -9.34 4.52
CA ASP A 46 -19.38 -9.58 5.46
C ASP A 46 -18.04 -9.63 4.73
N ALA A 47 -17.97 -10.31 3.59
CA ALA A 47 -16.76 -10.40 2.78
C ALA A 47 -16.30 -9.01 2.33
N ARG A 48 -17.25 -8.17 1.89
CA ARG A 48 -17.01 -6.77 1.59
C ARG A 48 -16.59 -5.97 2.82
N THR A 49 -17.13 -6.24 4.01
CA THR A 49 -16.66 -5.57 5.24
C THR A 49 -15.21 -5.93 5.54
N VAL A 50 -14.84 -7.20 5.47
CA VAL A 50 -13.44 -7.66 5.62
C VAL A 50 -12.53 -6.96 4.61
N LEU A 51 -12.90 -6.91 3.34
CA LEU A 51 -12.13 -6.21 2.30
C LEU A 51 -11.96 -4.70 2.57
N ARG A 52 -12.89 -4.05 3.29
CA ARG A 52 -12.74 -2.62 3.68
C ARG A 52 -11.85 -2.44 4.90
N THR A 53 -11.94 -3.34 5.87
CA THR A 53 -11.33 -3.15 7.19
C THR A 53 -9.95 -3.82 7.32
N GLU A 54 -9.69 -4.89 6.57
CA GLU A 54 -8.47 -5.68 6.70
C GLU A 54 -7.49 -5.39 5.54
N ALA A 55 -6.46 -4.59 5.80
CA ALA A 55 -5.42 -4.30 4.81
C ALA A 55 -4.42 -5.46 4.63
N GLY A 56 -4.40 -6.42 5.55
CA GLY A 56 -3.47 -7.55 5.58
C GLY A 56 -3.88 -8.78 4.75
N LEU A 57 -4.82 -8.64 3.82
CA LEU A 57 -5.22 -9.72 2.94
C LEU A 57 -4.10 -10.06 1.95
N ALA A 58 -3.78 -11.35 1.84
CA ALA A 58 -2.76 -11.87 0.95
C ALA A 58 -3.34 -12.68 -0.21
N ALA A 59 -4.55 -13.21 -0.06
CA ALA A 59 -5.35 -13.85 -1.11
C ALA A 59 -6.83 -13.88 -0.70
N ALA A 60 -7.71 -14.22 -1.64
CA ALA A 60 -9.12 -14.51 -1.35
C ALA A 60 -9.58 -15.76 -2.10
N LEU A 61 -10.47 -16.53 -1.47
CA LEU A 61 -11.26 -17.60 -2.07
C LEU A 61 -12.71 -17.12 -2.04
N VAL A 62 -13.35 -17.02 -3.21
CA VAL A 62 -14.66 -16.41 -3.37
C VAL A 62 -15.61 -17.38 -4.06
N ASP A 63 -16.75 -17.64 -3.44
CA ASP A 63 -17.87 -18.31 -4.10
C ASP A 63 -18.62 -17.31 -4.99
N TRP A 64 -18.79 -17.63 -6.27
CA TRP A 64 -19.52 -16.79 -7.22
C TRP A 64 -20.99 -16.58 -6.79
N GLY A 65 -21.63 -17.66 -6.34
CA GLY A 65 -23.04 -17.69 -5.92
C GLY A 65 -23.28 -17.16 -4.52
N LEU A 66 -22.29 -16.53 -3.87
CA LEU A 66 -22.41 -16.00 -2.52
C LEU A 66 -23.60 -15.02 -2.42
N GLY A 67 -24.60 -15.35 -1.61
CA GLY A 67 -25.81 -14.53 -1.42
C GLY A 67 -26.94 -14.75 -2.43
N SER A 68 -26.71 -15.53 -3.49
CA SER A 68 -27.80 -16.06 -4.32
C SER A 68 -28.47 -17.20 -3.53
N ARG A 69 -29.72 -17.02 -3.12
CA ARG A 69 -30.55 -18.16 -2.67
C ARG A 69 -30.78 -19.08 -3.87
N GLY A 70 -29.88 -20.04 -4.09
CA GLY A 70 -30.14 -21.20 -4.94
C GLY A 70 -31.11 -22.12 -4.21
N GLY A 71 -32.29 -22.35 -4.81
CA GLY A 71 -33.33 -23.20 -4.25
C GLY A 71 -32.91 -24.67 -4.18
N ALA A 72 -32.89 -25.21 -2.97
CA ALA A 72 -33.08 -26.63 -2.65
C ALA A 72 -33.20 -26.73 -1.12
N ASP A 73 -34.37 -26.40 -0.59
CA ASP A 73 -34.94 -26.98 0.65
C ASP A 73 -36.29 -26.33 0.94
N GLY A 74 -37.33 -26.88 0.31
CA GLY A 74 -38.72 -26.67 0.70
C GLY A 74 -39.04 -27.47 1.96
N GLY A 75 -38.59 -27.01 3.13
CA GLY A 75 -39.07 -27.46 4.43
C GLY A 75 -40.35 -26.70 4.83
N PRO A 76 -41.41 -27.36 5.33
CA PRO A 76 -42.68 -26.69 5.58
C PRO A 76 -42.65 -25.92 6.91
N GLY A 77 -42.99 -24.63 6.89
CA GLY A 77 -43.64 -24.00 8.05
C GLY A 77 -42.93 -22.88 8.82
N GLY A 78 -42.15 -22.01 8.17
CA GLY A 78 -41.69 -20.75 8.80
C GLY A 78 -42.12 -19.53 7.98
N PRO A 79 -42.74 -18.47 8.58
CA PRO A 79 -43.10 -17.28 7.82
C PRO A 79 -41.83 -16.56 7.35
N PRO A 80 -41.79 -16.03 6.12
CA PRO A 80 -40.63 -15.34 5.60
C PRO A 80 -40.41 -14.03 6.38
N ARG A 81 -39.24 -13.89 7.00
CA ARG A 81 -38.74 -12.58 7.43
C ARG A 81 -38.36 -11.80 6.17
N HIS A 82 -39.17 -10.80 5.83
CA HIS A 82 -38.83 -9.82 4.80
C HIS A 82 -37.66 -8.97 5.30
N GLU A 83 -36.46 -9.23 4.79
CA GLU A 83 -35.45 -8.17 4.65
C GLU A 83 -35.78 -7.37 3.40
N PRO A 84 -35.79 -6.03 3.46
CA PRO A 84 -35.92 -5.19 2.28
C PRO A 84 -34.53 -5.08 1.66
N ASP A 85 -34.18 -5.96 0.73
CA ASP A 85 -33.22 -5.70 -0.36
C ASP A 85 -33.01 -7.00 -1.16
N GLY A 86 -33.70 -7.11 -2.29
CA GLY A 86 -33.54 -8.24 -3.20
C GLY A 86 -34.49 -8.13 -4.38
N GLU A 87 -34.20 -7.21 -5.31
CA GLU A 87 -34.82 -7.27 -6.63
C GLU A 87 -34.42 -8.56 -7.36
N PRO A 88 -35.36 -9.24 -8.05
CA PRO A 88 -35.03 -10.36 -8.93
C PRO A 88 -34.23 -9.81 -10.12
N GLY A 89 -32.92 -10.02 -10.11
CA GLY A 89 -31.97 -9.44 -11.06
C GLY A 89 -30.70 -8.86 -10.43
N GLY A 90 -30.53 -8.94 -9.10
CA GLY A 90 -29.33 -8.48 -8.40
C GLY A 90 -28.04 -9.20 -8.83
N GLU A 91 -26.96 -8.43 -8.95
CA GLU A 91 -25.60 -8.95 -9.23
C GLU A 91 -25.19 -10.00 -8.17
N PRO A 92 -24.63 -11.17 -8.56
CA PRO A 92 -24.19 -12.20 -7.61
C PRO A 92 -23.29 -11.60 -6.53
N GLY A 93 -23.44 -12.01 -5.27
CA GLY A 93 -22.65 -11.42 -4.19
C GLY A 93 -21.15 -11.67 -4.35
N GLY A 94 -20.75 -12.76 -5.02
CA GLY A 94 -19.37 -13.00 -5.43
C GLY A 94 -18.84 -11.92 -6.37
N ALA A 95 -19.63 -11.48 -7.35
CA ALA A 95 -19.25 -10.38 -8.25
C ALA A 95 -19.01 -9.07 -7.49
N ALA A 96 -19.87 -8.73 -6.53
CA ALA A 96 -19.69 -7.55 -5.69
C ALA A 96 -18.41 -7.63 -4.82
N VAL A 97 -18.04 -8.83 -4.35
CA VAL A 97 -16.79 -9.08 -3.63
C VAL A 97 -15.57 -8.89 -4.55
N LEU A 98 -15.59 -9.45 -5.75
CA LEU A 98 -14.51 -9.30 -6.74
C LEU A 98 -14.27 -7.83 -7.12
N ARG A 99 -15.33 -7.09 -7.44
CA ARG A 99 -15.23 -5.66 -7.77
C ARG A 99 -14.64 -4.87 -6.61
N GLN A 100 -15.03 -5.17 -5.38
CA GLN A 100 -14.49 -4.46 -4.23
C GLN A 100 -13.02 -4.81 -3.99
N ALA A 101 -12.62 -6.07 -4.16
CA ALA A 101 -11.22 -6.47 -4.10
C ALA A 101 -10.38 -5.69 -5.12
N GLY A 102 -10.82 -5.65 -6.38
CA GLY A 102 -10.11 -4.92 -7.45
C GLY A 102 -10.06 -3.40 -7.26
N ARG A 103 -11.04 -2.79 -6.59
CA ARG A 103 -11.01 -1.35 -6.25
C ARG A 103 -10.02 -1.01 -5.14
N ARG A 104 -9.87 -1.90 -4.16
CA ARG A 104 -9.12 -1.62 -2.92
C ARG A 104 -7.67 -2.11 -2.97
N PHE A 105 -7.44 -3.22 -3.64
CA PHE A 105 -6.15 -3.90 -3.70
C PHE A 105 -5.67 -3.96 -5.14
N GLN A 106 -4.39 -3.66 -5.35
CA GLN A 106 -3.76 -3.83 -6.65
C GLN A 106 -3.32 -5.29 -6.80
N ASN A 107 -3.96 -6.04 -7.69
CA ASN A 107 -3.59 -7.43 -8.04
C ASN A 107 -3.66 -8.44 -6.87
N LEU A 108 -4.63 -8.29 -5.96
CA LEU A 108 -4.88 -9.31 -4.93
C LEU A 108 -5.24 -10.64 -5.62
N PRO A 109 -4.56 -11.75 -5.34
CA PRO A 109 -4.89 -13.03 -5.95
C PRO A 109 -6.22 -13.53 -5.41
N VAL A 110 -7.21 -13.63 -6.30
CA VAL A 110 -8.53 -14.17 -5.99
C VAL A 110 -8.74 -15.50 -6.72
N PHE A 111 -9.09 -16.53 -5.97
CA PHE A 111 -9.53 -17.82 -6.48
C PHE A 111 -11.04 -17.90 -6.44
N LEU A 112 -11.65 -18.35 -7.53
CA LEU A 112 -13.09 -18.58 -7.57
C LEU A 112 -13.41 -20.03 -7.22
N ILE A 113 -14.39 -20.26 -6.35
CA ILE A 113 -14.99 -21.58 -6.19
C ILE A 113 -15.95 -21.78 -7.36
N ALA A 114 -15.67 -22.79 -8.16
CA ALA A 114 -16.53 -23.21 -9.25
C ALA A 114 -17.41 -24.39 -8.80
N ALA A 115 -18.66 -24.38 -9.23
CA ALA A 115 -19.50 -25.58 -9.29
C ALA A 115 -19.75 -25.83 -10.79
N ASP A 116 -19.71 -27.09 -11.24
CA ASP A 116 -19.58 -27.45 -12.67
C ASP A 116 -20.46 -26.66 -13.65
N GLU A 117 -21.70 -26.35 -13.30
CA GLU A 117 -22.63 -25.65 -14.19
C GLU A 117 -22.48 -24.11 -14.21
N SER A 118 -21.72 -23.51 -13.28
CA SER A 118 -21.65 -22.04 -13.11
C SER A 118 -20.53 -21.34 -13.88
N LEU A 119 -19.66 -22.10 -14.56
CA LEU A 119 -18.52 -21.54 -15.30
C LEU A 119 -18.89 -21.01 -16.69
N GLU A 120 -19.85 -21.62 -17.36
CA GLU A 120 -20.26 -21.24 -18.72
C GLU A 120 -20.94 -19.87 -18.77
N GLU A 121 -21.48 -19.41 -17.64
CA GLU A 121 -22.20 -18.14 -17.51
C GLU A 121 -21.34 -17.00 -16.92
N LEU A 122 -20.04 -17.22 -16.68
CA LEU A 122 -19.19 -16.20 -16.10
C LEU A 122 -18.89 -15.06 -17.09
N PRO A 123 -19.11 -13.80 -16.71
CA PRO A 123 -18.69 -12.67 -17.53
C PRO A 123 -17.16 -12.66 -17.73
N LEU A 124 -16.69 -12.28 -18.93
CA LEU A 124 -15.26 -12.23 -19.28
C LEU A 124 -14.38 -11.50 -18.26
N TRP A 125 -14.89 -10.39 -17.69
CA TRP A 125 -14.15 -9.59 -16.71
C TRP A 125 -13.78 -10.40 -15.44
N VAL A 126 -14.53 -11.46 -15.13
CA VAL A 126 -14.23 -12.35 -13.99
C VAL A 126 -12.93 -13.09 -14.26
N SER A 127 -12.76 -13.66 -15.45
CA SER A 127 -11.54 -14.36 -15.86
C SER A 127 -10.32 -13.43 -15.94
N GLU A 128 -10.53 -12.13 -16.20
CA GLU A 128 -9.48 -11.11 -16.13
C GLU A 128 -9.10 -10.72 -14.69
N THR A 129 -9.98 -11.01 -13.71
CA THR A 129 -9.80 -10.60 -12.30
C THR A 129 -9.25 -11.73 -11.44
N VAL A 130 -9.67 -12.97 -11.67
CA VAL A 130 -9.29 -14.12 -10.84
C VAL A 130 -7.98 -14.74 -11.32
N VAL A 131 -7.18 -15.26 -10.38
CA VAL A 131 -5.91 -15.94 -10.70
C VAL A 131 -6.10 -17.45 -10.92
N GLY A 132 -7.29 -17.97 -10.63
CA GLY A 132 -7.63 -19.36 -10.92
C GLY A 132 -8.94 -19.81 -10.27
N TYR A 133 -9.29 -21.06 -10.58
CA TYR A 133 -10.48 -21.74 -10.09
C TYR A 133 -10.11 -22.88 -9.14
N VAL A 134 -11.00 -23.16 -8.20
CA VAL A 134 -10.88 -24.20 -7.17
C VAL A 134 -12.18 -24.99 -7.13
N TRP A 135 -12.06 -26.32 -7.11
CA TRP A 135 -13.17 -27.27 -6.94
C TRP A 135 -12.94 -28.04 -5.64
N PRO A 136 -13.46 -27.57 -4.49
CA PRO A 136 -13.13 -28.13 -3.17
C PRO A 136 -13.43 -29.62 -3.01
N THR A 137 -14.39 -30.15 -3.77
CA THR A 137 -14.85 -31.55 -3.70
C THR A 137 -14.16 -32.48 -4.70
N GLU A 138 -13.43 -31.95 -5.66
CA GLU A 138 -12.78 -32.73 -6.74
C GLU A 138 -11.25 -32.70 -6.65
N ASP A 139 -10.71 -31.89 -5.76
CA ASP A 139 -9.28 -31.70 -5.59
C ASP A 139 -8.87 -31.89 -4.12
N THR A 140 -7.60 -32.16 -3.89
CA THR A 140 -7.07 -32.37 -2.54
C THR A 140 -6.88 -31.04 -1.82
N ALA A 141 -7.26 -31.01 -0.53
CA ALA A 141 -7.10 -29.82 0.31
C ALA A 141 -5.64 -29.30 0.32
N ALA A 142 -4.66 -30.20 0.34
CA ALA A 142 -3.24 -29.86 0.32
C ALA A 142 -2.82 -29.16 -0.99
N PHE A 143 -3.29 -29.63 -2.15
CA PHE A 143 -2.95 -29.02 -3.43
C PHE A 143 -3.59 -27.63 -3.59
N ILE A 144 -4.88 -27.50 -3.24
CA ILE A 144 -5.58 -26.21 -3.22
C ILE A 144 -4.86 -25.22 -2.30
N ALA A 145 -4.57 -25.62 -1.05
CA ALA A 145 -3.89 -24.78 -0.09
C ALA A 145 -2.49 -24.38 -0.56
N GLY A 146 -1.75 -25.29 -1.22
CA GLY A 146 -0.46 -25.02 -1.83
C GLY A 146 -0.53 -23.94 -2.93
N ARG A 147 -1.54 -24.02 -3.81
CA ARG A 147 -1.78 -23.01 -4.87
C ARG A 147 -2.07 -21.63 -4.27
N ILE A 148 -2.99 -21.57 -3.30
CA ILE A 148 -3.33 -20.33 -2.59
C ILE A 148 -2.12 -19.76 -1.86
N SER A 149 -1.35 -20.61 -1.17
CA SER A 149 -0.16 -20.19 -0.41
C SER A 149 0.93 -19.63 -1.32
N SER A 150 1.15 -20.26 -2.47
CA SER A 150 2.11 -19.80 -3.47
C SER A 150 1.73 -18.42 -4.01
N ALA A 151 0.46 -18.24 -4.39
CA ALA A 151 -0.07 -16.96 -4.87
C ALA A 151 0.00 -15.87 -3.79
N ALA A 152 -0.38 -16.19 -2.56
CA ALA A 152 -0.29 -15.29 -1.42
C ALA A 152 1.15 -14.84 -1.15
N ARG A 153 2.12 -15.76 -1.22
CA ARG A 153 3.55 -15.43 -1.08
C ARG A 153 4.03 -14.50 -2.19
N ALA A 154 3.71 -14.83 -3.45
CA ALA A 154 4.08 -14.02 -4.60
C ALA A 154 3.51 -12.60 -4.50
N TYR A 155 2.24 -12.46 -4.12
CA TYR A 155 1.59 -11.17 -3.91
C TYR A 155 2.27 -10.34 -2.80
N ARG A 156 2.55 -10.96 -1.65
CA ARG A 156 3.23 -10.30 -0.52
C ARG A 156 4.62 -9.81 -0.88
N GLU A 157 5.34 -10.52 -1.75
CA GLU A 157 6.63 -10.05 -2.28
C GLU A 157 6.45 -8.95 -3.31
N ALA A 158 5.44 -9.03 -4.18
CA ALA A 158 5.20 -8.06 -5.25
C ALA A 158 4.79 -6.68 -4.73
N VAL A 159 3.96 -6.63 -3.67
CA VAL A 159 3.40 -5.37 -3.13
C VAL A 159 4.43 -4.50 -2.41
N LEU A 160 5.56 -5.06 -1.98
CA LEU A 160 6.58 -4.28 -1.27
C LEU A 160 7.39 -3.42 -2.26
N PRO A 161 7.57 -2.11 -1.99
CA PRO A 161 8.40 -1.26 -2.83
C PRO A 161 9.89 -1.67 -2.72
N PRO A 162 10.74 -1.29 -3.70
CA PRO A 162 12.09 -1.82 -3.83
C PRO A 162 12.94 -1.75 -2.56
N PHE A 163 13.07 -0.56 -1.94
CA PHE A 163 13.89 -0.38 -0.75
C PHE A 163 13.35 -1.14 0.47
N PHE A 164 12.05 -1.04 0.77
CA PHE A 164 11.48 -1.74 1.92
C PHE A 164 11.55 -3.27 1.77
N LYS A 165 11.43 -3.78 0.54
CA LYS A 165 11.62 -5.19 0.23
C LYS A 165 13.05 -5.63 0.53
N ALA A 166 14.04 -4.87 0.08
CA ALA A 166 15.46 -5.16 0.34
C ALA A 166 15.78 -5.10 1.84
N LEU A 167 15.30 -4.06 2.54
CA LEU A 167 15.49 -3.90 3.99
C LEU A 167 14.89 -5.06 4.78
N ARG A 168 13.68 -5.50 4.43
CA ARG A 168 13.04 -6.65 5.06
C ARG A 168 13.82 -7.95 4.83
N ARG A 169 14.30 -8.18 3.60
CA ARG A 169 15.12 -9.36 3.29
C ARG A 169 16.44 -9.36 4.07
N PHE A 170 17.05 -8.20 4.25
CA PHE A 170 18.25 -8.05 5.07
C PHE A 170 17.96 -8.35 6.54
N ASP A 171 16.85 -7.84 7.10
CA ASP A 171 16.44 -8.18 8.47
C ASP A 171 16.33 -9.70 8.68
N ASP A 172 15.78 -10.41 7.68
CA ASP A 172 15.60 -11.87 7.69
C ASP A 172 16.94 -12.66 7.62
N THR A 173 18.08 -12.06 7.24
CA THR A 173 19.38 -12.79 7.20
C THR A 173 20.03 -12.94 8.58
N HIS A 174 19.59 -12.19 9.59
CA HIS A 174 20.11 -12.26 10.96
C HIS A 174 21.63 -12.04 11.07
N GLU A 175 22.22 -11.28 10.14
CA GLU A 175 23.65 -11.04 10.13
C GLU A 175 24.10 -10.15 11.30
N TYR A 176 25.20 -10.55 11.95
CA TYR A 176 25.88 -9.70 12.93
C TYR A 176 26.70 -8.65 12.19
N SER A 177 26.36 -7.40 12.47
CA SER A 177 27.09 -6.25 11.93
C SER A 177 28.30 -5.92 12.80
N TRP A 178 29.48 -5.86 12.16
CA TRP A 178 30.71 -5.29 12.71
C TRP A 178 30.96 -3.85 12.23
N HIS A 179 29.91 -3.18 11.75
CA HIS A 179 29.97 -1.83 11.20
C HIS A 179 29.05 -0.88 11.98
N THR A 180 29.01 0.39 11.57
CA THR A 180 28.08 1.37 12.14
C THR A 180 26.64 1.09 11.68
N PRO A 181 25.62 1.42 12.50
CA PRO A 181 25.71 2.02 13.84
C PRO A 181 26.22 1.06 14.93
N ALA A 182 26.98 1.60 15.89
CA ALA A 182 27.66 0.81 16.94
C ALA A 182 26.73 0.15 17.97
N HIS A 183 25.41 0.39 17.90
CA HIS A 183 24.46 -0.38 18.70
C HIS A 183 24.25 -1.80 18.18
N SER A 184 24.75 -2.11 16.97
CA SER A 184 24.76 -3.47 16.37
C SER A 184 23.40 -4.14 16.45
N GLY A 185 22.38 -3.54 15.80
CA GLY A 185 21.02 -4.09 15.82
C GLY A 185 20.30 -3.98 17.17
N GLY A 186 20.84 -3.21 18.12
CA GLY A 186 20.21 -2.93 19.41
C GLY A 186 20.92 -3.56 20.61
N VAL A 187 21.91 -4.42 20.37
CA VAL A 187 22.70 -5.13 21.40
C VAL A 187 23.32 -4.19 22.42
N ALA A 188 23.81 -3.01 22.01
CA ALA A 188 24.40 -2.07 22.97
C ALA A 188 23.39 -1.57 24.03
N PHE A 189 22.12 -1.42 23.65
CA PHE A 189 21.08 -0.96 24.58
C PHE A 189 20.81 -1.99 25.68
N LEU A 190 21.03 -3.28 25.42
CA LEU A 190 20.83 -4.35 26.40
C LEU A 190 21.83 -4.32 27.57
N LYS A 191 22.89 -3.49 27.49
CA LYS A 191 23.98 -3.41 28.48
C LYS A 191 23.70 -2.48 29.67
N SER A 192 22.56 -1.79 29.70
CA SER A 192 22.16 -0.95 30.84
C SER A 192 20.66 -1.06 31.11
N PRO A 193 20.19 -0.85 32.36
CA PRO A 193 18.76 -0.89 32.67
C PRO A 193 17.93 0.12 31.86
N VAL A 194 18.45 1.35 31.68
CA VAL A 194 17.77 2.38 30.87
C VAL A 194 17.75 2.02 29.38
N GLY A 195 18.85 1.46 28.87
CA GLY A 195 18.92 0.98 27.49
C GLY A 195 17.98 -0.19 27.24
N ARG A 196 17.84 -1.13 28.19
CA ARG A 196 16.89 -2.23 28.08
C ARG A 196 15.44 -1.73 28.00
N ALA A 197 15.07 -0.77 28.84
CA ALA A 197 13.75 -0.15 28.78
C ALA A 197 13.50 0.56 27.42
N PHE A 198 14.51 1.25 26.90
CA PHE A 198 14.45 1.89 25.57
C PHE A 198 14.31 0.86 24.44
N HIS A 199 15.08 -0.22 24.49
CA HIS A 199 15.02 -1.31 23.53
C HIS A 199 13.65 -1.98 23.51
N ASP A 200 13.10 -2.30 24.69
CA ASP A 200 11.80 -2.96 24.82
C ASP A 200 10.65 -2.03 24.39
N TYR A 201 10.77 -0.72 24.60
CA TYR A 201 9.77 0.26 24.17
C TYR A 201 9.65 0.35 22.64
N PHE A 202 10.77 0.44 21.92
CA PHE A 202 10.77 0.56 20.46
C PHE A 202 10.71 -0.77 19.72
N GLY A 203 11.24 -1.83 20.34
CA GLY A 203 11.36 -3.17 19.76
C GLY A 203 12.59 -3.35 18.87
N GLU A 204 13.11 -4.57 18.85
CA GLU A 204 14.37 -4.95 18.19
C GLU A 204 14.40 -4.61 16.69
N ARG A 205 13.28 -4.78 15.97
CA ARG A 205 13.19 -4.55 14.51
C ARG A 205 13.53 -3.12 14.10
N LEU A 206 13.25 -2.13 14.94
CA LEU A 206 13.66 -0.75 14.67
C LEU A 206 15.18 -0.66 14.58
N PHE A 207 15.88 -1.22 15.56
CA PHE A 207 17.34 -1.15 15.63
C PHE A 207 18.02 -2.04 14.61
N ARG A 208 17.41 -3.17 14.24
CA ARG A 208 17.91 -4.03 13.16
C ARG A 208 17.78 -3.40 11.78
N SER A 209 16.85 -2.45 11.61
CA SER A 209 16.70 -1.66 10.38
C SER A 209 17.44 -0.32 10.40
N ASP A 210 18.01 0.08 11.54
CA ASP A 210 18.92 1.23 11.65
C ASP A 210 20.33 0.83 11.19
N LEU A 211 20.58 1.03 9.90
CA LEU A 211 21.76 0.57 9.19
C LEU A 211 22.47 1.74 8.52
N SER A 212 23.77 1.55 8.22
CA SER A 212 24.56 2.51 7.46
C SER A 212 24.82 2.02 6.04
N ILE A 213 25.46 2.88 5.25
CA ILE A 213 26.00 2.57 3.91
C ILE A 213 26.95 1.37 3.89
N SER A 214 27.42 0.91 5.05
CA SER A 214 28.24 -0.30 5.18
C SER A 214 27.51 -1.58 4.72
N VAL A 215 26.17 -1.55 4.67
CA VAL A 215 25.36 -2.62 4.07
C VAL A 215 25.22 -2.37 2.57
N GLU A 216 26.21 -2.81 1.80
CA GLU A 216 26.29 -2.59 0.35
C GLU A 216 25.02 -3.03 -0.40
N ALA A 217 24.38 -4.11 0.05
CA ALA A 217 23.15 -4.64 -0.54
C ALA A 217 21.97 -3.64 -0.57
N LEU A 218 21.99 -2.59 0.26
CA LEU A 218 20.96 -1.55 0.29
C LEU A 218 21.32 -0.33 -0.59
N GLY A 219 22.54 -0.26 -1.12
CA GLY A 219 23.02 0.86 -1.91
C GLY A 219 23.28 2.12 -1.08
N SER A 220 23.36 3.26 -1.76
CA SER A 220 23.68 4.56 -1.17
C SER A 220 22.65 5.61 -1.53
N LEU A 221 22.15 6.34 -0.53
CA LEU A 221 21.22 7.46 -0.71
C LEU A 221 21.88 8.63 -1.46
N PHE A 222 23.14 8.93 -1.16
CA PHE A 222 23.83 10.07 -1.75
C PHE A 222 24.31 9.79 -3.18
N GLU A 223 24.43 8.51 -3.57
CA GLU A 223 24.85 8.11 -4.90
C GLU A 223 23.66 7.62 -5.76
N HIS A 224 22.45 7.54 -5.20
CA HIS A 224 21.24 7.08 -5.88
C HIS A 224 21.37 5.66 -6.48
N THR A 225 22.05 4.77 -5.75
CA THR A 225 22.39 3.41 -6.20
C THR A 225 21.55 2.33 -5.51
N GLY A 226 21.57 1.13 -6.08
CA GLY A 226 20.92 -0.05 -5.50
C GLY A 226 19.41 0.11 -5.26
N PRO A 227 18.86 -0.58 -4.24
CA PRO A 227 17.45 -0.50 -3.87
C PRO A 227 16.93 0.91 -3.57
N ILE A 228 17.79 1.84 -3.10
CA ILE A 228 17.41 3.24 -2.88
C ILE A 228 17.13 3.93 -4.21
N GLY A 229 18.05 3.83 -5.17
CA GLY A 229 17.85 4.40 -6.51
C GLY A 229 16.65 3.78 -7.25
N ASP A 230 16.41 2.48 -7.07
CA ASP A 230 15.20 1.82 -7.60
C ASP A 230 13.92 2.37 -6.97
N ALA A 231 13.96 2.67 -5.67
CA ALA A 231 12.82 3.26 -4.98
C ALA A 231 12.56 4.71 -5.44
N GLU A 232 13.59 5.50 -5.70
CA GLU A 232 13.48 6.84 -6.29
C GLU A 232 12.87 6.79 -7.70
N ARG A 233 13.34 5.89 -8.57
CA ARG A 233 12.73 5.65 -9.90
C ARG A 233 11.28 5.20 -9.81
N ASN A 234 10.97 4.30 -8.89
CA ASN A 234 9.60 3.86 -8.66
C ASN A 234 8.72 5.02 -8.16
N ALA A 235 9.23 5.88 -7.29
CA ALA A 235 8.51 7.07 -6.82
C ALA A 235 8.26 8.05 -7.99
N ALA A 236 9.26 8.32 -8.82
CA ALA A 236 9.11 9.17 -10.01
C ALA A 236 7.96 8.69 -10.92
N ARG A 237 7.91 7.37 -11.20
CA ARG A 237 6.81 6.73 -11.93
C ARG A 237 5.44 6.92 -11.26
N VAL A 238 5.36 6.79 -9.94
CA VAL A 238 4.10 6.90 -9.19
C VAL A 238 3.59 8.34 -9.14
N PHE A 239 4.48 9.31 -8.92
CA PHE A 239 4.14 10.73 -8.80
C PHE A 239 4.10 11.47 -10.14
N GLY A 240 4.49 10.82 -11.25
CA GLY A 240 4.50 11.42 -12.58
C GLY A 240 5.59 12.49 -12.76
N ALA A 241 6.75 12.29 -12.11
CA ALA A 241 7.91 13.16 -12.23
C ALA A 241 8.99 12.52 -13.12
N ASP A 242 9.83 13.35 -13.77
CA ASP A 242 10.98 12.86 -14.53
C ASP A 242 12.05 12.25 -13.61
N LEU A 243 12.29 12.91 -12.46
CA LEU A 243 13.22 12.48 -11.42
C LEU A 243 12.60 12.70 -10.03
N THR A 244 13.00 11.88 -9.07
CA THR A 244 12.60 12.03 -7.67
C THR A 244 13.81 11.76 -6.78
N TYR A 245 13.99 12.61 -5.77
CA TYR A 245 15.06 12.49 -4.78
C TYR A 245 14.44 12.30 -3.40
N PHE A 246 14.95 11.36 -2.62
CA PHE A 246 14.52 11.20 -1.23
C PHE A 246 15.30 12.12 -0.29
N VAL A 247 14.58 12.90 0.51
CA VAL A 247 15.17 13.86 1.46
C VAL A 247 14.70 13.52 2.88
N LEU A 248 15.65 13.19 3.76
CA LEU A 248 15.37 12.71 5.12
C LEU A 248 15.13 13.83 6.16
N HIS A 249 15.17 15.09 5.73
CA HIS A 249 15.08 16.27 6.60
C HIS A 249 13.86 17.15 6.26
N GLY A 250 12.81 16.55 5.70
CA GLY A 250 11.53 17.18 5.35
C GLY A 250 11.60 18.23 4.25
N ASP A 251 10.42 18.73 3.85
CA ASP A 251 10.27 19.68 2.74
C ASP A 251 11.01 21.00 2.98
N SER A 252 11.24 21.38 4.24
CA SER A 252 12.06 22.55 4.54
C SER A 252 13.49 22.45 4.01
N THR A 253 14.04 21.24 3.93
CA THR A 253 15.35 20.99 3.32
C THR A 253 15.21 20.89 1.80
N CYS A 254 14.13 20.29 1.29
CA CYS A 254 13.82 20.26 -0.14
C CYS A 254 13.77 21.69 -0.74
N ASP A 255 13.02 22.60 -0.11
CA ASP A 255 12.92 24.00 -0.56
C ASP A 255 14.27 24.70 -0.63
N ARG A 256 15.14 24.45 0.36
CA ARG A 256 16.50 25.04 0.40
C ARG A 256 17.39 24.42 -0.65
N LEU A 257 17.30 23.12 -0.87
CA LEU A 257 18.07 22.40 -1.89
C LEU A 257 17.69 22.90 -3.28
N VAL A 258 16.38 22.96 -3.59
CA VAL A 258 15.88 23.48 -4.87
C VAL A 258 16.24 24.96 -5.02
N GLY A 259 16.04 25.77 -3.96
CA GLY A 259 16.39 27.19 -3.98
C GLY A 259 17.87 27.43 -4.25
N HIS A 260 18.76 26.74 -3.52
CA HIS A 260 20.21 26.87 -3.68
C HIS A 260 20.71 26.38 -5.04
N PHE A 261 20.06 25.36 -5.62
CA PHE A 261 20.35 24.90 -6.97
C PHE A 261 19.86 25.86 -8.05
N SER A 262 18.70 26.51 -7.84
CA SER A 262 17.99 27.25 -8.89
C SER A 262 18.38 28.72 -9.00
N VAL A 263 18.85 29.34 -7.92
CA VAL A 263 19.20 30.77 -7.91
C VAL A 263 20.49 31.02 -7.13
N THR A 264 21.35 31.86 -7.70
CA THR A 264 22.63 32.25 -7.12
C THR A 264 22.56 33.64 -6.48
N ARG A 265 23.69 34.08 -5.91
CA ARG A 265 23.78 35.37 -5.23
C ARG A 265 23.46 36.51 -6.19
N ASP A 266 22.72 37.49 -5.70
CA ASP A 266 22.31 38.71 -6.41
C ASP A 266 21.37 38.49 -7.64
N GLU A 267 21.03 37.25 -7.98
CA GLU A 267 20.02 36.94 -8.99
C GLU A 267 18.60 37.20 -8.49
N ILE A 268 17.69 37.52 -9.42
CA ILE A 268 16.29 37.81 -9.08
C ILE A 268 15.52 36.50 -8.94
N ALA A 269 14.91 36.29 -7.77
CA ALA A 269 13.97 35.20 -7.52
C ALA A 269 12.54 35.74 -7.44
N LEU A 270 11.63 35.20 -8.25
CA LEU A 270 10.19 35.46 -8.10
C LEU A 270 9.63 34.53 -7.02
N VAL A 271 9.08 35.11 -5.94
CA VAL A 271 8.69 34.35 -4.75
C VAL A 271 7.28 34.69 -4.34
N ASP A 272 6.44 33.69 -4.08
CA ASP A 272 5.12 33.94 -3.48
C ASP A 272 5.29 34.59 -2.11
N ARG A 273 4.59 35.71 -1.84
CA ARG A 273 4.63 36.36 -0.53
C ARG A 273 4.03 35.49 0.58
N ASN A 274 3.16 34.55 0.22
CA ASN A 274 2.62 33.52 1.10
C ASN A 274 3.45 32.23 1.06
N CYS A 275 4.78 32.35 1.04
CA CYS A 275 5.69 31.21 1.06
C CYS A 275 5.92 30.66 2.48
N HIS A 276 6.30 29.38 2.57
CA HIS A 276 6.76 28.79 3.83
C HIS A 276 8.09 29.42 4.28
N LYS A 277 8.38 29.36 5.60
CA LYS A 277 9.60 29.97 6.18
C LYS A 277 10.90 29.40 5.59
N SER A 278 10.88 28.14 5.16
CA SER A 278 12.01 27.47 4.49
C SER A 278 12.44 28.16 3.19
N VAL A 279 11.49 28.69 2.42
CA VAL A 279 11.80 29.45 1.19
C VAL A 279 12.57 30.71 1.53
N LEU A 280 12.18 31.41 2.60
CA LEU A 280 12.93 32.57 3.10
C LEU A 280 14.35 32.18 3.53
N HIS A 281 14.51 31.05 4.22
CA HIS A 281 15.84 30.55 4.59
C HIS A 281 16.67 30.22 3.34
N GLY A 282 16.06 29.64 2.30
CA GLY A 282 16.71 29.39 1.01
C GLY A 282 17.20 30.66 0.33
N LEU A 283 16.40 31.74 0.35
CA LEU A 283 16.79 33.05 -0.17
C LEU A 283 17.97 33.66 0.60
N VAL A 284 17.96 33.53 1.94
CA VAL A 284 19.07 34.02 2.78
C VAL A 284 20.36 33.26 2.50
N VAL A 285 20.28 31.92 2.38
CA VAL A 285 21.46 31.07 2.09
C VAL A 285 22.01 31.31 0.69
N SER A 286 21.14 31.46 -0.32
CA SER A 286 21.56 31.74 -1.70
C SER A 286 22.07 33.18 -1.88
N GLY A 287 21.58 34.14 -1.10
CA GLY A 287 21.84 35.56 -1.32
C GLY A 287 21.05 36.13 -2.50
N ALA A 288 19.97 35.47 -2.92
CA ALA A 288 19.12 35.92 -4.00
C ALA A 288 18.35 37.20 -3.64
N ARG A 289 17.92 37.95 -4.66
CA ARG A 289 17.11 39.18 -4.54
C ARG A 289 15.64 38.86 -4.81
N PRO A 290 14.80 38.70 -3.78
CA PRO A 290 13.42 38.31 -3.98
C PRO A 290 12.56 39.45 -4.51
N VAL A 291 11.71 39.13 -5.49
CA VAL A 291 10.59 39.96 -5.93
C VAL A 291 9.31 39.21 -5.57
N TYR A 292 8.52 39.79 -4.67
CA TYR A 292 7.37 39.10 -4.09
C TYR A 292 6.09 39.22 -4.93
N LEU A 293 5.48 38.07 -5.21
CA LEU A 293 4.14 37.96 -5.78
C LEU A 293 3.11 38.06 -4.66
N ILE A 294 2.29 39.11 -4.65
CA ILE A 294 1.31 39.36 -3.58
C ILE A 294 -0.01 38.65 -3.90
N PRO A 295 -0.46 37.69 -3.07
CA PRO A 295 -1.75 37.03 -3.24
C PRO A 295 -2.91 37.95 -2.89
N THR A 296 -4.11 37.55 -3.34
CA THR A 296 -5.37 38.15 -2.87
C THR A 296 -5.63 37.78 -1.41
N ARG A 297 -6.55 38.50 -0.76
CA ARG A 297 -7.01 38.19 0.61
C ARG A 297 -8.49 38.51 0.73
N ASN A 298 -9.26 37.70 1.44
CA ASN A 298 -10.66 38.01 1.74
C ASN A 298 -10.80 38.86 3.01
N GLY A 299 -12.04 39.25 3.35
CA GLY A 299 -12.34 40.07 4.54
C GLY A 299 -11.98 39.42 5.88
N TYR A 300 -11.91 38.08 5.94
CA TYR A 300 -11.53 37.31 7.13
C TYR A 300 -10.02 37.15 7.30
N GLY A 301 -9.24 37.56 6.29
CA GLY A 301 -7.79 37.45 6.32
C GLY A 301 -7.19 36.17 5.78
N LEU A 302 -8.00 35.30 5.16
CA LEU A 302 -7.51 34.13 4.45
C LEU A 302 -6.83 34.54 3.14
N SER A 303 -5.61 34.05 2.93
CA SER A 303 -4.87 34.24 1.67
C SER A 303 -5.58 33.51 0.54
N GLY A 304 -5.84 34.24 -0.54
CA GLY A 304 -6.39 33.72 -1.79
C GLY A 304 -5.29 33.51 -2.84
N PRO A 305 -5.65 33.21 -4.10
CA PRO A 305 -4.69 32.97 -5.17
C PRO A 305 -3.98 34.25 -5.63
N LEU A 306 -2.89 34.07 -6.39
CA LEU A 306 -2.21 35.15 -7.12
C LEU A 306 -3.10 35.70 -8.26
N PRO A 307 -3.27 37.02 -8.39
CA PRO A 307 -4.00 37.61 -9.51
C PRO A 307 -3.31 37.35 -10.86
N ARG A 308 -4.10 37.00 -11.89
CA ARG A 308 -3.62 36.74 -13.27
C ARG A 308 -2.84 37.90 -13.91
N THR A 309 -3.10 39.13 -13.49
CA THR A 309 -2.40 40.31 -14.02
C THR A 309 -0.92 40.34 -13.64
N ARG A 310 -0.52 39.66 -12.55
CA ARG A 310 0.86 39.64 -12.05
C ARG A 310 1.73 38.54 -12.65
N SER A 311 1.15 37.59 -13.38
CA SER A 311 1.88 36.50 -14.04
C SER A 311 2.15 36.75 -15.54
N ARG A 312 1.70 37.88 -16.09
CA ARG A 312 2.06 38.29 -17.46
C ARG A 312 3.48 38.85 -17.48
N ARG A 313 4.28 38.48 -18.50
CA ARG A 313 5.58 39.09 -18.80
C ARG A 313 5.43 40.61 -18.75
N ALA A 314 5.93 41.24 -17.69
CA ALA A 314 6.27 42.65 -17.76
C ALA A 314 7.34 42.74 -18.85
N ARG A 315 7.09 43.48 -19.93
CA ARG A 315 8.15 43.81 -20.88
C ARG A 315 9.17 44.59 -20.06
N TRP A 316 10.31 43.95 -19.80
CA TRP A 316 11.46 44.66 -19.26
C TRP A 316 11.75 45.82 -20.23
N PRO A 317 11.82 47.08 -19.76
CA PRO A 317 12.14 48.18 -20.65
C PRO A 317 13.49 47.88 -21.32
N PRO A 318 13.61 47.96 -22.65
CA PRO A 318 14.89 47.75 -23.32
C PRO A 318 15.82 48.89 -22.88
N GLY A 319 16.79 48.60 -22.02
CA GLY A 319 17.75 49.63 -21.60
C GLY A 319 18.58 49.39 -20.33
N SER A 320 18.39 48.33 -19.53
CA SER A 320 19.18 48.17 -18.30
C SER A 320 20.28 47.10 -18.33
N ARG A 321 20.76 46.71 -19.52
CA ARG A 321 22.09 46.08 -19.63
C ARG A 321 23.11 47.19 -19.85
N GLU A 322 23.51 47.86 -18.77
CA GLU A 322 24.71 48.69 -18.76
C GLU A 322 25.31 48.73 -17.36
N THR A 323 26.51 48.15 -17.24
CA THR A 323 27.50 48.26 -16.15
C THR A 323 27.02 47.82 -14.74
N ARG A 324 27.56 46.79 -14.09
CA ARG A 324 28.92 46.27 -13.96
C ARG A 324 28.88 44.76 -13.71
#